data_AF-A0A0J1FTD8-F1
#
_entry.id   AF-A0A0J1FTD8-F1
#
_cell.length_a   1.000
_cell.length_b   1.000
_cell.length_c   1.000
_cell.angle_alpha   90.00
_cell.angle_beta   90.00
_cell.angle_gamma   90.00
#
_symmetry.space_group_name_H-M   'P 1'
#
loop_
_entity.id
_entity.type
_entity.pdbx_description
1 polymer ?
#
loop_
_entity_poly.entity_id
_entity_poly.type
_entity_poly.pdbx_seq_one_letter_code
_entity_poly.pdbx_strand_id
1 'polypeptide(L)'
;MDDQLLCQKCIIKCGDSCAALEALTKLYKDLRTEEKSEIIRNLRKDLSLIDYEVADDLKTMGEKVINAMPELSFIKEYGVRIGYVRSYEAKRDKGRQVNANCRKVNGTYTAYLPFDFIVTFFEPNIYYMSDNQKKILMLHELRHIGIGERGLRLENHDVEDFKSILDRFGIDWSGFDQEVPDILLAGGDSVKKTKGKGKKK
;
A
#
# COMPACT_ATOMS: atom_id res chain seq x y z
N MET A 1 -24.77 36.24 10.27
CA MET A 1 -24.61 36.11 8.81
C MET A 1 -23.15 35.77 8.59
N ASP A 2 -22.89 34.59 8.03
CA ASP A 2 -21.56 34.01 7.85
C ASP A 2 -20.74 34.75 6.81
N ASP A 3 -19.61 35.32 7.23
CA ASP A 3 -18.50 35.70 6.35
C ASP A 3 -17.73 34.45 5.98
N GLN A 4 -17.88 34.00 4.73
CA GLN A 4 -17.19 32.85 4.16
C GLN A 4 -16.29 33.33 3.01
N LEU A 5 -14.99 33.10 3.16
CA LEU A 5 -13.91 33.52 2.26
C LEU A 5 -14.04 32.94 0.85
N LEU A 6 -13.77 33.78 -0.16
CA LEU A 6 -13.78 33.45 -1.58
C LEU A 6 -12.41 32.96 -2.08
N CYS A 7 -12.39 32.04 -3.05
CA CYS A 7 -11.19 31.57 -3.76
C CYS A 7 -10.58 32.67 -4.65
N GLN A 8 -9.32 33.08 -4.46
CA GLN A 8 -8.71 34.16 -5.25
C GLN A 8 -8.36 33.79 -6.71
N LYS A 9 -8.33 32.51 -7.10
CA LYS A 9 -8.12 32.10 -8.51
C LYS A 9 -9.42 31.94 -9.30
N CYS A 10 -10.56 31.78 -8.61
CA CYS A 10 -11.81 31.37 -9.21
C CYS A 10 -13.02 32.22 -8.77
N ILE A 11 -12.84 33.12 -7.79
CA ILE A 11 -13.79 34.11 -7.25
C ILE A 11 -15.20 33.57 -6.99
N ILE A 12 -15.33 32.30 -6.58
CA ILE A 12 -16.59 31.67 -6.16
C ILE A 12 -16.32 30.76 -4.94
N LYS A 13 -17.35 30.50 -4.12
CA LYS A 13 -17.34 29.45 -3.08
C LYS A 13 -17.60 28.09 -3.72
N CYS A 14 -16.65 27.16 -3.63
CA CYS A 14 -16.78 25.86 -4.29
C CYS A 14 -17.02 24.74 -3.27
N GLY A 15 -18.00 23.87 -3.57
CA GLY A 15 -18.08 22.48 -3.09
C GLY A 15 -17.34 21.51 -4.04
N ASP A 16 -17.60 20.21 -3.88
CA ASP A 16 -16.84 19.07 -4.41
C ASP A 16 -16.35 19.22 -5.86
N SER A 17 -15.02 19.29 -6.01
CA SER A 17 -14.19 19.43 -7.22
C SER A 17 -14.03 20.86 -7.80
N CYS A 18 -12.84 21.42 -7.62
CA CYS A 18 -12.43 22.72 -8.13
C CYS A 18 -11.80 22.56 -9.53
N ALA A 19 -12.24 23.37 -10.52
CA ALA A 19 -11.72 23.34 -11.89
C ALA A 19 -10.19 23.57 -11.99
N ALA A 20 -9.60 24.27 -11.02
CA ALA A 20 -8.15 24.40 -10.92
C ALA A 20 -7.47 23.08 -10.51
N LEU A 21 -8.12 22.27 -9.67
CA LEU A 21 -7.65 20.94 -9.26
C LEU A 21 -7.75 19.95 -10.43
N GLU A 22 -8.82 20.02 -11.23
CA GLU A 22 -8.96 19.22 -12.44
C GLU A 22 -7.92 19.59 -13.50
N ALA A 23 -7.69 20.89 -13.72
CA ALA A 23 -6.66 21.37 -14.62
C ALA A 23 -5.24 20.94 -14.18
N LEU A 24 -4.97 20.98 -12.87
CA LEU A 24 -3.71 20.51 -12.30
C LEU A 24 -3.57 18.99 -12.47
N THR A 25 -4.64 18.23 -12.21
CA THR A 25 -4.67 16.76 -12.35
C THR A 25 -4.47 16.33 -13.81
N LYS A 26 -5.07 17.08 -14.75
CA LYS A 26 -4.88 16.88 -16.18
C LYS A 26 -3.44 17.18 -16.60
N LEU A 27 -2.90 18.34 -16.20
CA LEU A 27 -1.49 18.68 -16.43
C LEU A 27 -0.53 17.64 -15.83
N TYR A 28 -0.82 17.15 -14.63
CA TYR A 28 -0.05 16.10 -13.97
C TYR A 28 -0.06 14.79 -14.77
N LYS A 29 -1.22 14.39 -15.32
CA LYS A 29 -1.36 13.22 -16.18
C LYS A 29 -0.66 13.41 -17.53
N ASP A 30 -0.82 14.57 -18.16
CA ASP A 30 -0.22 14.92 -19.45
C ASP A 30 1.32 15.07 -19.35
N LEU A 31 1.84 15.47 -18.19
CA LEU A 31 3.27 15.48 -17.92
C LEU A 31 3.84 14.08 -17.67
N ARG A 32 3.00 13.07 -17.41
CA ARG A 32 3.34 11.66 -17.17
C ARG A 32 2.93 10.79 -18.38
N THR A 33 3.32 11.20 -19.59
CA THR A 33 3.10 10.42 -20.82
C THR A 33 3.99 9.16 -20.88
N GLU A 34 3.55 8.17 -21.67
CA GLU A 34 4.32 6.95 -21.94
C GLU A 34 5.71 7.28 -22.51
N GLU A 35 5.82 8.26 -23.41
CA GLU A 35 7.09 8.72 -23.98
C GLU A 35 8.10 9.19 -22.92
N LYS A 36 7.68 9.97 -21.93
CA LYS A 36 8.58 10.42 -20.85
C LYS A 36 8.99 9.27 -19.93
N SER A 37 8.08 8.33 -19.70
CA SER A 37 8.37 7.13 -18.93
C SER A 37 9.41 6.25 -19.64
N GLU A 38 9.34 6.19 -20.97
CA GLU A 38 10.26 5.45 -21.81
C GLU A 38 11.64 6.11 -21.92
N ILE A 39 11.68 7.44 -22.05
CA ILE A 39 12.93 8.24 -21.98
C ILE A 39 13.62 8.05 -20.61
N ILE A 40 12.87 8.16 -19.50
CA ILE A 40 13.41 7.93 -18.16
C ILE A 40 13.93 6.49 -18.01
N ARG A 41 13.22 5.51 -18.56
CA ARG A 41 13.65 4.10 -18.54
C ARG A 41 14.94 3.87 -19.32
N ASN A 42 15.08 4.47 -20.49
CA ASN A 42 16.28 4.35 -21.31
C ASN A 42 17.47 5.04 -20.62
N LEU A 43 17.27 6.25 -20.10
CA LEU A 43 18.28 6.95 -19.30
C LEU A 43 18.68 6.17 -18.04
N ARG A 44 17.75 5.47 -17.39
CA ARG A 44 18.07 4.59 -16.24
C ARG A 44 18.96 3.42 -16.60
N LYS A 45 18.70 2.78 -17.75
CA LYS A 45 19.57 1.73 -18.29
C LYS A 45 20.96 2.26 -18.60
N ASP A 46 21.03 3.40 -19.27
CA ASP A 46 22.30 4.05 -19.64
C ASP A 46 23.11 4.47 -18.41
N LEU A 47 22.44 4.84 -17.31
CA LEU A 47 23.05 5.22 -16.04
C LEU A 47 23.29 4.05 -15.07
N SER A 48 22.96 2.81 -15.46
CA SER A 48 23.06 1.62 -14.58
C SER A 48 22.32 1.80 -13.24
N LEU A 49 21.17 2.48 -13.26
CA LEU A 49 20.37 2.69 -12.07
C LEU A 49 19.72 1.36 -11.62
N ILE A 50 19.78 1.11 -10.31
CA ILE A 50 19.28 -0.11 -9.69
C ILE A 50 17.75 -0.16 -9.83
N ASP A 51 17.22 -1.16 -10.53
CA ASP A 51 15.77 -1.34 -10.71
C ASP A 51 15.09 -1.88 -9.44
N TYR A 52 15.81 -2.71 -8.69
CA TYR A 52 15.34 -3.37 -7.47
C TYR A 52 16.39 -3.29 -6.37
N GLU A 53 16.00 -2.90 -5.17
CA GLU A 53 16.87 -2.89 -3.99
C GLU A 53 16.27 -3.71 -2.85
N VAL A 54 17.14 -4.27 -2.01
CA VAL A 54 16.70 -4.84 -0.72
C VAL A 54 16.25 -3.68 0.17
N ALA A 55 15.09 -3.84 0.82
CA ALA A 55 14.44 -2.79 1.57
C ALA A 55 14.34 -3.15 3.06
N ASP A 56 15.30 -2.69 3.85
CA ASP A 56 15.37 -2.95 5.30
C ASP A 56 14.24 -2.27 6.09
N ASP A 57 13.73 -1.15 5.59
CA ASP A 57 12.57 -0.45 6.14
C ASP A 57 11.29 -1.28 5.95
N LEU A 58 11.10 -1.88 4.77
CA LEU A 58 10.00 -2.81 4.51
C LEU A 58 10.11 -4.08 5.33
N LYS A 59 11.33 -4.59 5.53
CA LYS A 59 11.57 -5.73 6.44
C LYS A 59 11.13 -5.40 7.86
N THR A 60 11.56 -4.25 8.39
CA THR A 60 11.17 -3.79 9.73
C THR A 60 9.65 -3.63 9.85
N MET A 61 9.00 -3.09 8.81
CA MET A 61 7.55 -2.96 8.76
C MET A 61 6.86 -4.33 8.74
N GLY A 62 7.34 -5.26 7.91
CA GLY A 62 6.83 -6.63 7.81
C GLY A 62 6.91 -7.35 9.15
N GLU A 63 8.06 -7.28 9.82
CA GLU A 63 8.24 -7.88 11.15
C GLU A 63 7.26 -7.31 12.18
N LYS A 64 7.06 -5.98 12.20
CA LYS A 64 6.06 -5.35 13.07
C LYS A 64 4.64 -5.83 12.78
N VAL A 65 4.27 -5.96 11.49
CA VAL A 65 2.95 -6.46 11.09
C VAL A 65 2.77 -7.93 11.51
N ILE A 66 3.77 -8.80 11.27
CA ILE A 66 3.71 -10.21 11.68
C ILE A 66 3.61 -10.33 13.21
N ASN A 67 4.29 -9.47 13.98
CA ASN A 67 4.18 -9.45 15.44
C ASN A 67 2.81 -9.01 15.95
N ALA A 68 2.17 -8.06 15.26
CA ALA A 68 0.92 -7.46 15.71
C ALA A 68 -0.31 -8.31 15.33
N MET A 69 -0.22 -9.14 14.29
CA MET A 69 -1.36 -9.84 13.70
C MET A 69 -1.32 -11.34 14.03
N PRO A 70 -2.22 -11.85 14.90
CA PRO A 70 -2.22 -13.26 15.30
C PRO A 70 -2.40 -14.23 14.13
N GLU A 71 -3.13 -13.84 13.08
CA GLU A 71 -3.33 -14.66 11.89
C GLU A 71 -2.04 -14.94 11.10
N LEU A 72 -0.97 -14.18 11.35
CA LEU A 72 0.33 -14.36 10.71
C LEU A 72 1.33 -15.10 11.62
N SER A 73 0.93 -15.56 12.82
CA SER A 73 1.85 -16.18 13.79
C SER A 73 2.61 -17.37 13.21
N PHE A 74 1.95 -18.13 12.33
CA PHE A 74 2.53 -19.29 11.66
C PHE A 74 3.80 -18.93 10.86
N ILE A 75 3.92 -17.70 10.33
CA ILE A 75 5.11 -17.27 9.58
C ILE A 75 6.36 -17.40 10.46
N LYS A 76 6.24 -17.06 11.75
CA LYS A 76 7.33 -17.21 12.74
C LYS A 76 7.48 -18.65 13.20
N GLU A 77 6.37 -19.30 13.52
CA GLU A 77 6.37 -20.68 14.06
C GLU A 77 7.03 -21.67 13.10
N TYR A 78 6.79 -21.52 11.79
CA TYR A 78 7.37 -22.36 10.75
C TYR A 78 8.69 -21.81 10.19
N GLY A 79 9.21 -20.69 10.72
CA GLY A 79 10.47 -20.10 10.29
C GLY A 79 10.49 -19.68 8.81
N VAL A 80 9.36 -19.18 8.30
CA VAL A 80 9.21 -18.76 6.89
C VAL A 80 10.11 -17.56 6.62
N ARG A 81 10.98 -17.68 5.62
CA ARG A 81 11.96 -16.64 5.27
C ARG A 81 11.39 -15.75 4.17
N ILE A 82 11.26 -14.46 4.46
CA ILE A 82 10.68 -13.49 3.55
C ILE A 82 11.76 -12.46 3.16
N GLY A 83 12.00 -12.31 1.87
CA GLY A 83 12.79 -11.22 1.31
C GLY A 83 11.90 -10.00 1.04
N TYR A 84 12.40 -8.80 1.36
CA TYR A 84 11.68 -7.55 1.13
C TYR A 84 12.45 -6.70 0.12
N VAL A 85 11.77 -6.33 -0.96
CA VAL A 85 12.38 -5.66 -2.09
C VAL A 85 11.56 -4.43 -2.45
N ARG A 86 12.24 -3.37 -2.83
CA ARG A 86 11.66 -2.19 -3.43
C ARG A 86 11.98 -2.17 -4.92
N SER A 87 10.98 -1.88 -5.75
CA SER A 87 11.11 -1.68 -7.19
C SER A 87 10.94 -0.22 -7.52
N TYR A 88 11.87 0.33 -8.30
CA TYR A 88 11.78 1.67 -8.87
C TYR A 88 11.11 1.71 -10.24
N GLU A 89 10.78 0.53 -10.80
CA GLU A 89 9.91 0.40 -11.97
C GLU A 89 8.43 0.29 -11.53
N ALA A 90 7.55 0.95 -12.29
CA ALA A 90 6.11 0.79 -12.11
C ALA A 90 5.67 -0.58 -12.64
N LYS A 91 4.77 -1.25 -11.92
CA LYS A 91 4.19 -2.51 -12.38
C LYS A 91 2.72 -2.34 -12.75
N ARG A 92 2.35 -2.96 -13.87
CA ARG A 92 0.95 -3.14 -14.29
C ARG A 92 0.71 -4.61 -14.57
N ASP A 93 -0.47 -5.10 -14.22
CA ASP A 93 -0.95 -6.42 -14.61
C ASP A 93 -2.36 -6.28 -15.20
N LYS A 94 -2.57 -6.83 -16.40
CA LYS A 94 -3.84 -6.73 -17.15
C LYS A 94 -4.42 -5.30 -17.19
N GLY A 95 -3.55 -4.30 -17.38
CA GLY A 95 -3.91 -2.88 -17.44
C GLY A 95 -4.10 -2.18 -16.10
N ARG A 96 -4.18 -2.93 -14.98
CA ARG A 96 -4.32 -2.39 -13.62
C ARG A 96 -2.95 -2.15 -12.98
N GLN A 97 -2.86 -1.11 -12.17
CA GLN A 97 -1.66 -0.81 -11.38
C GLN A 97 -1.49 -1.84 -10.27
N VAL A 98 -0.25 -2.31 -10.05
CA VAL A 98 0.09 -3.24 -8.96
C VAL A 98 0.97 -2.52 -7.96
N ASN A 99 0.46 -2.30 -6.75
CA ASN A 99 1.13 -1.48 -5.73
C ASN A 99 2.23 -2.25 -5.00
N ALA A 100 1.96 -3.51 -4.69
CA ALA A 100 2.93 -4.48 -4.20
C ALA A 100 2.56 -5.87 -4.71
N ASN A 101 3.45 -6.84 -4.53
CA ASN A 101 3.11 -8.24 -4.72
C ASN A 101 3.94 -9.17 -3.81
N CYS A 102 3.37 -10.34 -3.54
CA CYS A 102 4.04 -11.44 -2.88
C CYS A 102 4.27 -12.58 -3.88
N ARG A 103 5.49 -13.15 -3.90
CA ARG A 103 5.86 -14.26 -4.77
C ARG A 103 6.53 -15.36 -3.97
N LYS A 104 6.11 -16.60 -4.19
CA LYS A 104 6.82 -17.78 -3.67
C LYS A 104 8.09 -18.04 -4.49
N VAL A 105 9.21 -18.23 -3.82
CA VAL A 105 10.47 -18.68 -4.45
C VAL A 105 10.33 -20.17 -4.79
N ASN A 106 10.54 -20.53 -6.05
CA ASN A 106 10.32 -21.88 -6.54
C ASN A 106 11.41 -22.33 -7.53
N GLY A 107 11.40 -23.63 -7.84
CA GLY A 107 12.26 -24.21 -8.86
C GLY A 107 13.74 -23.98 -8.59
N THR A 108 14.49 -23.59 -9.62
CA THR A 108 15.93 -23.35 -9.53
C THR A 108 16.30 -22.15 -8.66
N TYR A 109 15.40 -21.20 -8.44
CA TYR A 109 15.69 -20.01 -7.63
C TYR A 109 15.93 -20.34 -6.15
N THR A 110 15.39 -21.45 -5.65
CA THR A 110 15.64 -21.89 -4.27
C THR A 110 17.10 -22.27 -4.01
N ALA A 111 17.86 -22.59 -5.06
CA ALA A 111 19.29 -22.87 -4.96
C ALA A 111 20.13 -21.59 -4.75
N TYR A 112 19.59 -20.42 -5.11
CA TYR A 112 20.33 -19.15 -5.08
C TYR A 112 19.79 -18.16 -4.04
N LEU A 113 18.52 -18.26 -3.68
CA LEU A 113 17.86 -17.29 -2.81
C LEU A 113 17.54 -17.92 -1.44
N PRO A 114 18.00 -17.33 -0.33
CA PRO A 114 17.76 -17.85 1.02
C PRO A 114 16.36 -17.50 1.54
N PHE A 115 15.37 -17.36 0.65
CA PHE A 115 14.01 -16.93 0.97
C PHE A 115 12.99 -17.92 0.41
N ASP A 116 11.88 -18.08 1.13
CA ASP A 116 10.73 -18.88 0.71
C ASP A 116 9.72 -18.00 -0.06
N PHE A 117 9.64 -16.71 0.31
CA PHE A 117 8.81 -15.70 -0.36
C PHE A 117 9.58 -14.39 -0.56
N ILE A 118 9.18 -13.61 -1.56
CA ILE A 118 9.65 -12.25 -1.80
C ILE A 118 8.43 -11.33 -1.87
N VAL A 119 8.41 -10.32 -1.02
CA VAL A 119 7.44 -9.22 -1.07
C VAL A 119 8.11 -8.03 -1.75
N THR A 120 7.50 -7.54 -2.84
CA THR A 120 8.01 -6.40 -3.60
C THR A 120 7.04 -5.24 -3.57
N PHE A 121 7.52 -4.05 -3.21
CA PHE A 121 6.74 -2.82 -3.27
C PHE A 121 7.20 -1.98 -4.47
N PHE A 122 6.26 -1.47 -5.26
CA PHE A 122 6.55 -0.68 -6.46
C PHE A 122 6.46 0.81 -6.14
N GLU A 123 7.58 1.48 -5.85
CA GLU A 123 7.60 2.90 -5.41
C GLU A 123 6.78 3.84 -6.30
N PRO A 124 6.90 3.80 -7.64
CA PRO A 124 6.12 4.69 -8.50
C PRO A 124 4.59 4.53 -8.36
N ASN A 125 4.14 3.42 -7.78
CA ASN A 125 2.75 3.05 -7.59
C ASN A 125 2.27 3.30 -6.14
N ILE A 126 3.18 3.53 -5.18
CA ILE A 126 2.84 3.74 -3.77
C ILE A 126 3.34 5.07 -3.21
N TYR A 127 3.99 5.91 -4.03
CA TYR A 127 4.57 7.18 -3.59
C TYR A 127 3.57 8.12 -2.90
N TYR A 128 2.28 8.00 -3.23
CA TYR A 128 1.19 8.80 -2.66
C TYR A 128 0.59 8.20 -1.39
N MET A 129 0.97 6.97 -1.01
CA MET A 129 0.45 6.29 0.17
C MET A 129 1.15 6.79 1.43
N SER A 130 0.35 7.05 2.48
CA SER A 130 0.85 7.26 3.84
C SER A 130 1.52 6.01 4.40
N ASP A 131 2.33 6.16 5.45
CA ASP A 131 2.96 5.02 6.13
C ASP A 131 1.93 4.02 6.67
N ASN A 132 0.76 4.50 7.13
CA ASN A 132 -0.31 3.61 7.60
C ASN A 132 -0.96 2.82 6.47
N GLN A 133 -1.17 3.44 5.29
CA GLN A 133 -1.60 2.72 4.09
C GLN A 133 -0.56 1.69 3.65
N LYS A 134 0.74 1.99 3.77
CA LYS A 134 1.83 1.03 3.47
C LYS A 134 1.85 -0.15 4.45
N LYS A 135 1.58 0.05 5.75
CA LYS A 135 1.44 -1.04 6.73
C LYS A 135 0.28 -1.98 6.39
N ILE A 136 -0.82 -1.39 5.93
CA ILE A 136 -1.99 -2.13 5.44
C ILE A 136 -1.65 -2.92 4.18
N LEU A 137 -1.00 -2.29 3.21
CA LEU A 137 -0.52 -2.99 2.01
C LEU A 137 0.43 -4.14 2.40
N MET A 138 1.31 -3.93 3.37
CA MET A 138 2.19 -5.00 3.89
C MET A 138 1.40 -6.16 4.47
N LEU A 139 0.36 -5.88 5.26
CA LEU A 139 -0.55 -6.91 5.77
C LEU A 139 -1.24 -7.68 4.63
N HIS A 140 -1.69 -6.99 3.58
CA HIS A 140 -2.24 -7.64 2.38
C HIS A 140 -1.25 -8.63 1.77
N GLU A 141 -0.02 -8.18 1.51
CA GLU A 141 1.01 -9.01 0.88
C GLU A 141 1.39 -10.23 1.73
N LEU A 142 1.50 -10.05 3.05
CA LEU A 142 1.83 -11.15 3.97
C LEU A 142 0.72 -12.19 4.05
N ARG A 143 -0.55 -11.81 3.86
CA ARG A 143 -1.67 -12.75 3.85
C ARG A 143 -1.72 -13.61 2.59
N HIS A 144 -1.00 -13.26 1.54
CA HIS A 144 -0.78 -14.18 0.42
C HIS A 144 0.10 -15.38 0.80
N ILE A 145 0.81 -15.32 1.92
CA ILE A 145 1.58 -16.46 2.42
C ILE A 145 0.60 -17.39 3.12
N GLY A 146 0.54 -18.65 2.68
CA GLY A 146 -0.30 -19.68 3.27
C GLY A 146 0.46 -20.96 3.54
N ILE A 147 -0.14 -21.82 4.36
CA ILE A 147 0.30 -23.20 4.59
C ILE A 147 -0.82 -24.12 4.15
N GLY A 148 -0.51 -25.07 3.26
CA GLY A 148 -1.40 -26.17 2.91
C GLY A 148 -0.80 -27.51 3.31
N GLU A 149 -1.49 -28.60 2.97
CA GLU A 149 -1.06 -29.98 3.24
C GLU A 149 0.33 -30.31 2.66
N ARG A 150 0.72 -29.64 1.58
CA ARG A 150 2.02 -29.81 0.89
C ARG A 150 3.07 -28.78 1.30
N GLY A 151 2.85 -28.07 2.41
CA GLY A 151 3.72 -27.00 2.90
C GLY A 151 3.31 -25.61 2.42
N LEU A 152 4.28 -24.70 2.35
CA LEU A 152 4.07 -23.29 2.01
C LEU A 152 3.41 -23.13 0.63
N ARG A 153 2.43 -22.25 0.50
CA ARG A 153 1.75 -21.94 -0.77
C ARG A 153 1.42 -20.45 -0.85
N LEU A 154 1.15 -19.99 -2.07
CA LEU A 154 0.66 -18.63 -2.31
C LEU A 154 -0.87 -18.69 -2.35
N GLU A 155 -1.53 -17.93 -1.48
CA GLU A 155 -2.97 -17.75 -1.50
C GLU A 155 -3.34 -16.67 -2.51
N ASN A 156 -4.45 -16.87 -3.21
CA ASN A 156 -5.05 -15.82 -4.03
C ASN A 156 -6.01 -15.04 -3.12
N HIS A 157 -5.61 -13.85 -2.69
CA HIS A 157 -6.50 -12.88 -2.06
C HIS A 157 -6.62 -11.69 -3.01
N ASP A 158 -7.82 -11.34 -3.44
CA ASP A 158 -7.98 -10.15 -4.30
C ASP A 158 -8.06 -8.88 -3.42
N VAL A 159 -7.91 -7.72 -4.04
CA VAL A 159 -8.12 -6.40 -3.45
C VAL A 159 -9.54 -6.29 -2.85
N GLU A 160 -10.51 -7.01 -3.41
CA GLU A 160 -11.89 -7.09 -2.89
C GLU A 160 -11.99 -7.86 -1.57
N ASP A 161 -11.25 -8.96 -1.42
CA ASP A 161 -11.15 -9.69 -0.13
C ASP A 161 -10.49 -8.81 0.94
N PHE A 162 -9.58 -7.94 0.52
CA PHE A 162 -8.93 -6.99 1.40
C PHE A 162 -9.84 -5.83 1.81
N LYS A 163 -10.69 -5.35 0.89
CA LYS A 163 -11.74 -4.36 1.17
C LYS A 163 -12.70 -4.84 2.27
N SER A 164 -13.11 -6.12 2.24
CA SER A 164 -13.99 -6.69 3.27
C SER A 164 -13.38 -6.71 4.68
N ILE A 165 -12.06 -6.77 4.80
CA ILE A 165 -11.35 -6.70 6.08
C ILE A 165 -11.06 -5.27 6.49
N LEU A 166 -10.94 -4.36 5.54
CA LEU A 166 -10.88 -2.94 5.84
C LEU A 166 -12.24 -2.37 6.23
N ASP A 167 -13.34 -2.98 5.79
CA ASP A 167 -14.67 -2.74 6.33
C ASP A 167 -14.75 -3.16 7.82
N ARG A 168 -14.01 -4.21 8.25
CA ARG A 168 -13.87 -4.58 9.68
C ARG A 168 -13.15 -3.50 10.49
N PHE A 169 -12.25 -2.74 9.87
CA PHE A 169 -11.61 -1.57 10.46
C PHE A 169 -12.33 -0.24 10.13
N GLY A 170 -13.39 -0.27 9.31
CA GLY A 170 -14.26 0.85 8.94
C GLY A 170 -13.70 1.86 7.93
N ILE A 171 -12.81 1.46 7.00
CA ILE A 171 -11.98 2.41 6.23
C ILE A 171 -12.01 2.15 4.71
N ASP A 172 -12.30 3.20 3.92
CA ASP A 172 -11.95 3.25 2.49
C ASP A 172 -10.48 3.66 2.33
N TRP A 173 -9.60 2.66 2.31
CA TRP A 173 -8.15 2.84 2.36
C TRP A 173 -7.48 3.26 1.04
N SER A 174 -8.19 3.08 -0.08
CA SER A 174 -7.60 3.16 -1.43
C SER A 174 -7.69 4.56 -2.05
N GLY A 175 -8.39 5.48 -1.39
CA GLY A 175 -8.53 6.86 -1.82
C GLY A 175 -7.28 7.71 -1.59
N PHE A 176 -7.13 8.75 -2.42
CA PHE A 176 -6.17 9.83 -2.20
C PHE A 176 -6.55 10.60 -0.92
N ASP A 177 -5.57 11.02 -0.12
CA ASP A 177 -5.73 11.80 1.12
C ASP A 177 -6.62 11.17 2.22
N GLN A 178 -6.75 9.83 2.24
CA GLN A 178 -7.46 9.14 3.32
C GLN A 178 -6.56 8.92 4.53
N GLU A 179 -6.95 9.44 5.70
CA GLU A 179 -6.28 9.13 6.96
C GLU A 179 -6.68 7.73 7.40
N VAL A 180 -5.69 6.84 7.46
CA VAL A 180 -5.91 5.47 7.91
C VAL A 180 -5.33 5.29 9.32
N PRO A 181 -6.12 4.78 10.29
CA PRO A 181 -5.62 4.44 11.62
C PRO A 181 -4.41 3.52 11.58
N ASP A 182 -3.51 3.70 12.55
CA ASP A 182 -2.35 2.82 12.67
C ASP A 182 -2.80 1.45 13.18
N ILE A 183 -2.78 0.45 12.28
CA ILE A 183 -3.16 -0.94 12.60
C ILE A 183 -2.24 -1.57 13.65
N LEU A 184 -1.08 -0.98 13.93
CA LEU A 184 -0.15 -1.46 14.96
C LEU A 184 -0.47 -0.91 16.36
N LEU A 185 -1.34 0.11 16.48
CA LEU A 185 -1.75 0.69 17.76
C LEU A 185 -3.09 0.12 18.28
N ALA A 186 -3.91 -0.47 17.41
CA ALA A 186 -5.24 -0.99 17.76
C ALA A 186 -5.25 -2.26 18.64
N GLY A 187 -4.08 -2.71 19.13
CA GLY A 187 -3.92 -3.81 20.09
C GLY A 187 -3.94 -3.38 21.56
N GLY A 188 -4.14 -2.10 21.85
CA GLY A 188 -4.21 -1.56 23.22
C GLY A 188 -5.40 -0.61 23.39
N ASP A 189 -6.25 -0.92 24.36
CA ASP A 189 -7.32 -0.08 24.92
C ASP A 189 -8.59 0.18 24.09
N SER A 190 -9.56 -0.71 24.31
CA SER A 190 -10.93 -0.38 24.75
C SER A 190 -11.36 1.09 24.54
N VAL A 191 -11.98 1.40 23.40
CA VAL A 191 -12.67 2.68 23.20
C VAL A 191 -13.82 2.78 24.20
N LYS A 192 -13.61 3.52 25.30
CA LYS A 192 -14.68 3.99 26.18
C LYS A 192 -15.60 4.90 25.37
N LYS A 193 -16.82 4.42 25.10
CA LYS A 193 -17.94 5.23 24.62
C LYS A 193 -18.20 6.39 25.59
N THR A 194 -17.78 7.60 25.24
CA THR A 194 -18.30 8.81 25.87
C THR A 194 -19.67 9.13 25.27
N LYS A 195 -20.73 8.79 26.02
CA LYS A 195 -22.11 9.24 25.77
C LYS A 195 -22.16 10.77 25.82
N GLY A 196 -22.44 11.39 24.68
CA GLY A 196 -22.85 12.79 24.61
C GLY A 196 -24.19 12.99 25.31
N LYS A 197 -24.20 13.82 26.36
CA LYS A 197 -25.39 14.26 27.08
C LYS A 197 -26.31 15.04 26.15
N GLY A 198 -27.58 14.62 26.08
CA GLY A 198 -28.65 15.43 25.51
C GLY A 198 -28.81 16.75 26.26
N LYS A 199 -29.03 17.83 25.51
CA LYS A 199 -29.41 19.12 26.06
C LYS A 199 -30.80 19.46 25.52
N LYS A 200 -31.81 19.26 26.38
CA LYS A 200 -33.14 19.87 26.24
C LYS A 200 -32.98 21.40 26.27
N LYS A 201 -33.59 22.07 25.32
CA LYS A 201 -34.29 23.34 25.55
C LYS A 201 -35.46 23.42 24.59
#